data_AF-A0A022S1P2-F1
#
_entry.id   AF-A0A022S1P2-F1
#
_cell.length_a   1.000
_cell.length_b   1.000
_cell.length_c   1.000
_cell.angle_alpha   90.00
_cell.angle_beta   90.00
_cell.angle_gamma   90.00
#
_symmetry.space_group_name_H-M   'P 1'
#
loop_
_entity.id
_entity.type
_entity.pdbx_description
1 polymer ?
#
loop_
_entity_poly.entity_id
_entity_poly.type
_entity_poly.pdbx_seq_one_letter_code
_entity_poly.pdbx_strand_id
1 'polypeptide(L)'
;MSKFLTSLISSTPAPSSAAQPPLNFRSSPPSHFPHSSSYEINPISRRNAAVLLSSIITPLLPSLLQPPLASAFSIGISGPKEWLKEQKKKTYKFLLAPVDGSRNILQSAYLVLMKKSEAEFGEDDLAEVQKLLVSAARDCVPLDRNSFVEFQSTTGVEVCTFRLIVKNASSLLDEKDPIKLEAEAKLDDLIRSFSSLNGMVRERGIELTSNRQRVADALNDTISSLNNLEQGIKDCLQI
;
A
#
# COMPACT_ATOMS: atom_id res chain seq x y z
N MET A 1 4.72 73.64 39.23
CA MET A 1 4.05 74.49 38.21
C MET A 1 3.89 73.63 36.96
N SER A 2 2.91 72.74 36.82
CA SER A 2 1.44 72.87 36.59
C SER A 2 1.04 73.73 35.38
N LYS A 3 0.05 73.20 34.62
CA LYS A 3 -0.72 73.67 33.44
C LYS A 3 -0.42 72.86 32.15
N PHE A 4 -1.35 72.27 31.38
CA PHE A 4 -2.80 72.03 31.39
C PHE A 4 -3.07 70.95 30.29
N LEU A 5 -3.67 69.79 30.59
CA LEU A 5 -4.97 69.29 30.09
C LEU A 5 -5.56 69.92 28.82
N THR A 6 -5.84 69.11 27.79
CA THR A 6 -7.21 68.79 27.33
C THR A 6 -7.28 67.60 26.35
N SER A 7 -8.23 66.72 26.66
CA SER A 7 -8.79 65.63 25.86
C SER A 7 -9.77 66.17 24.81
N LEU A 8 -9.98 65.46 23.70
CA LEU A 8 -11.31 65.32 23.10
C LEU A 8 -11.42 64.03 22.27
N ILE A 9 -12.43 63.27 22.66
CA ILE A 9 -13.00 62.04 22.10
C ILE A 9 -13.66 62.37 20.75
N SER A 10 -13.64 61.43 19.80
CA SER A 10 -14.75 61.36 18.84
C SER A 10 -14.99 59.92 18.37
N SER A 11 -16.27 59.57 18.42
CA SER A 11 -16.86 58.24 18.30
C SER A 11 -17.40 58.01 16.88
N THR A 12 -17.22 56.78 16.35
CA THR A 12 -18.12 55.94 15.50
C THR A 12 -19.10 56.62 14.51
N PRO A 13 -19.28 56.10 13.28
CA PRO A 13 -19.98 54.80 13.11
C PRO A 13 -19.47 53.87 12.00
N ALA A 14 -19.71 52.58 12.22
CA ALA A 14 -19.74 51.56 11.17
C ALA A 14 -20.92 51.80 10.20
N PRO A 15 -20.83 51.25 8.99
CA PRO A 15 -21.88 50.33 8.60
C PRO A 15 -21.35 49.00 8.05
N SER A 16 -22.08 47.98 8.44
CA SER A 16 -22.16 46.61 7.95
C SER A 16 -22.05 46.48 6.43
N SER A 17 -21.29 45.48 5.97
CA SER A 17 -21.74 44.65 4.85
C SER A 17 -21.17 43.24 4.99
N ALA A 18 -22.03 42.35 5.50
CA ALA A 18 -21.85 40.92 5.42
C ALA A 18 -22.04 40.50 3.95
N ALA A 19 -20.96 40.10 3.28
CA ALA A 19 -21.08 39.38 2.02
C ALA A 19 -21.45 37.92 2.34
N GLN A 20 -22.75 37.63 2.32
CA GLN A 20 -23.25 36.26 2.25
C GLN A 20 -22.84 35.64 0.89
N PRO A 21 -22.50 34.35 0.84
CA PRO A 21 -22.39 33.64 -0.43
C PRO A 21 -23.80 33.42 -1.00
N PRO A 22 -24.00 33.51 -2.32
CA PRO A 22 -25.30 33.18 -2.89
C PRO A 22 -25.51 31.66 -2.80
N LEU A 23 -26.36 31.24 -1.86
CA LEU A 23 -27.15 30.04 -2.03
C LEU A 23 -28.25 30.37 -3.03
N ASN A 24 -28.28 29.69 -4.18
CA ASN A 24 -29.55 29.33 -4.80
C ASN A 24 -29.43 28.21 -5.84
N PHE A 25 -30.23 27.18 -5.55
CA PHE A 25 -31.01 26.31 -6.43
C PHE A 25 -30.37 25.61 -7.64
N ARG A 26 -30.08 24.32 -7.40
CA ARG A 26 -30.69 23.16 -8.07
C ARG A 26 -31.02 23.33 -9.56
N SER A 27 -30.15 22.79 -10.40
CA SER A 27 -30.50 22.27 -11.73
C SER A 27 -30.22 20.77 -11.75
N SER A 28 -31.29 19.98 -11.88
CA SER A 28 -31.24 18.54 -12.12
C SER A 28 -30.52 18.25 -13.44
N PRO A 29 -29.87 17.07 -13.60
CA PRO A 29 -29.19 16.72 -14.83
C PRO A 29 -30.19 16.38 -15.95
N PRO A 30 -29.90 16.71 -17.22
CA PRO A 30 -30.65 16.17 -18.34
C PRO A 30 -30.32 14.68 -18.49
N SER A 31 -31.29 13.86 -18.10
CA SER A 31 -31.38 12.45 -18.43
C SER A 31 -31.62 12.28 -19.93
N HIS A 32 -30.58 11.88 -20.66
CA HIS A 32 -30.70 11.25 -21.97
C HIS A 32 -30.05 9.88 -21.94
N PHE A 33 -30.89 8.87 -21.77
CA PHE A 33 -30.60 7.48 -22.14
C PHE A 33 -30.82 7.32 -23.64
N PRO A 34 -29.82 6.89 -24.43
CA PRO A 34 -30.09 6.24 -25.69
C PRO A 34 -30.30 4.74 -25.46
N HIS A 35 -31.53 4.31 -25.76
CA HIS A 35 -31.90 3.05 -26.37
C HIS A 35 -31.18 1.75 -25.94
N SER A 36 -31.94 0.98 -25.17
CA SER A 36 -32.12 -0.48 -25.27
C SER A 36 -31.59 -1.11 -26.57
N SER A 37 -30.40 -1.72 -26.52
CA SER A 37 -30.09 -2.92 -27.29
C SER A 37 -30.34 -4.13 -26.39
N SER A 38 -31.48 -4.76 -26.59
CA SER A 38 -31.84 -6.06 -26.03
C SER A 38 -30.93 -7.13 -26.65
N TYR A 39 -29.79 -7.39 -26.01
CA TYR A 39 -29.11 -8.67 -26.20
C TYR A 39 -29.90 -9.71 -25.43
N GLU A 40 -30.68 -10.52 -26.16
CA GLU A 40 -31.36 -11.69 -25.65
C GLU A 40 -30.33 -12.63 -25.01
N ILE A 41 -30.21 -12.54 -23.69
CA ILE A 41 -29.64 -13.63 -22.90
C ILE A 41 -30.72 -14.70 -22.88
N ASN A 42 -30.63 -15.65 -23.81
CA ASN A 42 -31.41 -16.88 -23.76
C ASN A 42 -31.22 -17.53 -22.37
N PRO A 43 -32.28 -17.64 -21.54
CA PRO A 43 -32.18 -18.45 -20.35
C PRO A 43 -32.09 -19.90 -20.81
N ILE A 44 -30.94 -20.55 -20.56
CA ILE A 44 -30.80 -21.99 -20.72
C ILE A 44 -31.81 -22.65 -19.77
N SER A 45 -32.94 -23.05 -20.35
CA SER A 45 -33.98 -23.84 -19.70
C SER A 45 -33.37 -25.19 -19.33
N ARG A 46 -33.01 -25.34 -18.05
CA ARG A 46 -32.70 -26.65 -17.46
C ARG A 46 -34.00 -27.45 -17.42
N ARG A 47 -34.29 -28.18 -18.49
CA ARG A 47 -35.32 -29.22 -18.48
C ARG A 47 -34.91 -30.28 -17.46
N ASN A 48 -35.66 -30.32 -16.37
CA ASN A 48 -35.78 -31.45 -15.48
C ASN A 48 -36.02 -32.72 -16.29
N ALA A 49 -35.01 -33.58 -16.36
CA ALA A 49 -35.16 -34.97 -16.77
C ALA A 49 -34.88 -35.85 -15.55
N ALA A 50 -35.74 -35.76 -14.54
CA ALA A 50 -35.85 -36.77 -13.50
C ALA A 50 -36.97 -37.72 -13.93
N VAL A 51 -36.62 -38.69 -14.78
CA VAL A 51 -37.49 -39.84 -15.03
C VAL A 51 -37.30 -40.79 -13.86
N LEU A 52 -38.38 -40.94 -13.09
CA LEU A 52 -38.56 -41.96 -12.06
C LEU A 52 -38.56 -43.35 -12.72
N LEU A 53 -37.61 -44.20 -12.34
CA LEU A 53 -37.79 -45.65 -12.39
C LEU A 53 -37.40 -46.24 -11.03
N SER A 54 -38.43 -46.46 -10.23
CA SER A 54 -38.42 -47.30 -9.04
C SER A 54 -38.33 -48.77 -9.45
N SER A 55 -37.31 -49.49 -8.95
CA SER A 55 -37.38 -50.93 -8.72
C SER A 55 -36.54 -51.29 -7.51
N ILE A 56 -37.24 -51.82 -6.51
CA ILE A 56 -36.75 -52.35 -5.24
C ILE A 56 -36.09 -53.70 -5.52
N ILE A 57 -34.81 -53.86 -5.14
CA ILE A 57 -34.19 -55.18 -4.91
C ILE A 57 -33.31 -55.05 -3.65
N THR A 58 -33.72 -55.72 -2.58
CA THR A 58 -32.98 -55.89 -1.32
C THR A 58 -31.86 -56.95 -1.45
N PRO A 59 -30.85 -56.96 -0.54
CA PRO A 59 -29.46 -57.28 -0.85
C PRO A 59 -29.05 -58.71 -0.49
N LEU A 60 -28.20 -59.33 -1.32
CA LEU A 60 -27.38 -60.49 -0.96
C LEU A 60 -25.99 -60.28 -1.60
N LEU A 61 -24.93 -60.36 -0.78
CA LEU A 61 -23.47 -60.27 -1.05
C LEU A 61 -22.78 -58.90 -0.80
N PRO A 62 -22.11 -58.71 0.36
CA PRO A 62 -21.33 -57.50 0.64
C PRO A 62 -19.83 -57.70 0.40
N SER A 63 -19.38 -58.11 -0.80
CA SER A 63 -17.92 -58.34 -1.00
C SER A 63 -17.29 -58.14 -2.39
N LEU A 64 -17.93 -57.56 -3.41
CA LEU A 64 -17.28 -57.47 -4.73
C LEU A 64 -17.49 -56.18 -5.56
N LEU A 65 -17.77 -55.04 -4.94
CA LEU A 65 -17.81 -53.76 -5.64
C LEU A 65 -17.15 -52.67 -4.81
N GLN A 66 -15.83 -52.81 -4.61
CA GLN A 66 -15.02 -51.65 -4.25
C GLN A 66 -14.82 -50.86 -5.55
N PRO A 67 -15.33 -49.62 -5.67
CA PRO A 67 -14.98 -48.78 -6.81
C PRO A 67 -13.45 -48.70 -6.86
N PRO A 68 -12.83 -48.77 -8.05
CA PRO A 68 -11.41 -48.49 -8.15
C PRO A 68 -11.15 -47.15 -7.47
N LEU A 69 -10.19 -47.10 -6.54
CA LEU A 69 -9.68 -45.83 -6.02
C LEU A 69 -9.40 -44.95 -7.24
N ALA A 70 -10.10 -43.82 -7.33
CA ALA A 70 -9.92 -42.85 -8.39
C ALA A 70 -8.46 -42.40 -8.37
N SER A 71 -7.65 -43.07 -9.18
CA SER A 71 -6.26 -42.75 -9.38
C SER A 71 -6.28 -41.55 -10.32
N ALA A 72 -6.34 -40.36 -9.75
CA ALA A 72 -6.18 -39.12 -10.49
C ALA A 72 -4.72 -39.03 -10.92
N PHE A 73 -4.39 -39.70 -12.02
CA PHE A 73 -3.15 -39.43 -12.73
C PHE A 73 -3.23 -37.97 -13.21
N SER A 74 -2.49 -37.09 -12.54
CA SER A 74 -2.24 -35.74 -13.04
C SER A 74 -1.41 -35.87 -14.32
N ILE A 75 -2.09 -36.01 -15.46
CA ILE A 75 -1.56 -35.59 -16.76
C ILE A 75 -0.94 -34.21 -16.55
N GLY A 76 0.29 -34.01 -17.04
CA GLY A 76 1.31 -33.03 -16.60
C GLY A 76 0.98 -31.52 -16.64
N ILE A 77 -0.26 -31.12 -16.39
CA ILE A 77 -0.68 -29.78 -16.01
C ILE A 77 -0.58 -29.66 -14.50
N SER A 78 0.44 -28.92 -14.06
CA SER A 78 0.56 -28.40 -12.72
C SER A 78 -0.80 -27.86 -12.23
N GLY A 79 -1.24 -28.28 -11.05
CA GLY A 79 -2.54 -27.85 -10.50
C GLY A 79 -2.62 -26.32 -10.37
N PRO A 80 -3.81 -25.71 -10.28
CA PRO A 80 -3.96 -24.24 -10.32
C PRO A 80 -3.08 -23.48 -9.32
N LYS A 81 -2.89 -24.02 -8.09
CA LYS A 81 -2.01 -23.45 -7.06
C LYS A 81 -0.54 -23.43 -7.51
N GLU A 82 -0.06 -24.53 -8.07
CA GLU A 82 1.34 -24.67 -8.49
C GLU A 82 1.60 -23.92 -9.80
N TRP A 83 0.61 -23.85 -10.70
CA TRP A 83 0.65 -22.94 -11.85
C TRP A 83 0.78 -21.47 -11.41
N LEU A 84 -0.01 -21.02 -10.43
CA LEU A 84 0.07 -19.65 -9.89
C LEU A 84 1.42 -19.37 -9.23
N LYS A 85 1.98 -20.36 -8.52
CA LYS A 85 3.31 -20.27 -7.92
C LYS A 85 4.38 -20.01 -8.98
N GLU A 86 4.36 -20.77 -10.06
CA GLU A 86 5.28 -20.58 -11.19
C GLU A 86 5.07 -19.24 -11.91
N GLN A 87 3.84 -18.71 -11.98
CA GLN A 87 3.61 -17.36 -12.50
C GLN A 87 4.24 -16.28 -11.61
N LYS A 88 4.05 -16.35 -10.29
CA LYS A 88 4.65 -15.39 -9.35
C LYS A 88 6.17 -15.42 -9.39
N LYS A 89 6.77 -16.62 -9.50
CA LYS A 89 8.22 -16.78 -9.71
C LYS A 89 8.69 -16.14 -11.01
N LYS A 90 7.94 -16.26 -12.11
CA LYS A 90 8.32 -15.64 -13.40
C LYS A 90 8.21 -14.12 -13.39
N THR A 91 7.28 -13.57 -12.62
CA THR A 91 7.01 -12.13 -12.56
C THR A 91 7.69 -11.42 -11.40
N TYR A 92 8.49 -12.11 -10.58
CA TYR A 92 9.08 -11.59 -9.35
C TYR A 92 9.82 -10.25 -9.52
N LYS A 93 10.54 -10.06 -10.62
CA LYS A 93 11.24 -8.81 -10.93
C LYS A 93 10.33 -7.58 -10.94
N PHE A 94 9.07 -7.76 -11.34
CA PHE A 94 8.08 -6.68 -11.34
C PHE A 94 7.50 -6.44 -9.94
N LEU A 95 7.45 -7.48 -9.10
CA LEU A 95 7.08 -7.34 -7.69
C LEU A 95 8.16 -6.59 -6.90
N LEU A 96 9.43 -6.80 -7.23
CA LEU A 96 10.57 -6.15 -6.56
C LEU A 96 10.87 -4.73 -7.08
N ALA A 97 10.35 -4.32 -8.23
CA ALA A 97 10.68 -3.03 -8.83
C ALA A 97 10.44 -1.81 -7.90
N PRO A 98 9.38 -1.74 -7.08
CA PRO A 98 9.22 -0.65 -6.10
C PRO A 98 10.27 -0.68 -4.98
N VAL A 99 10.71 -1.88 -4.58
CA VAL A 99 11.76 -2.07 -3.56
C VAL A 99 13.09 -1.55 -4.12
N ASP A 100 13.43 -1.94 -5.34
CA ASP A 100 14.63 -1.45 -6.05
C ASP A 100 14.60 0.06 -6.25
N GLY A 101 13.45 0.60 -6.68
CA GLY A 101 13.26 2.03 -6.87
C GLY A 101 13.51 2.83 -5.59
N SER A 102 12.89 2.41 -4.49
CA SER A 102 13.07 3.07 -3.19
C SER A 102 14.51 2.95 -2.69
N ARG A 103 15.15 1.78 -2.83
CA ARG A 103 16.56 1.57 -2.47
C ARG A 103 17.48 2.52 -3.23
N ASN A 104 17.33 2.60 -4.55
CA ASN A 104 18.18 3.44 -5.40
C ASN A 104 18.07 4.92 -5.01
N ILE A 105 16.86 5.39 -4.68
CA ILE A 105 16.64 6.76 -4.21
C ILE A 105 17.33 6.99 -2.86
N LEU A 106 17.20 6.08 -1.90
CA LEU A 106 17.87 6.19 -0.59
C LEU A 106 19.39 6.16 -0.71
N GLN A 107 19.94 5.31 -1.60
CA GLN A 107 21.36 5.30 -1.91
C GLN A 107 21.81 6.63 -2.52
N SER A 108 20.99 7.23 -3.38
CA SER A 108 21.27 8.54 -3.96
C SER A 108 21.28 9.63 -2.88
N ALA A 109 20.33 9.59 -1.94
CA ALA A 109 20.28 10.50 -0.80
C ALA A 109 21.53 10.34 0.09
N TYR A 110 21.95 9.10 0.36
CA TYR A 110 23.18 8.82 1.10
C TYR A 110 24.42 9.38 0.40
N LEU A 111 24.51 9.26 -0.93
CA LEU A 111 25.63 9.81 -1.69
C LEU A 111 25.66 11.34 -1.63
N VAL A 112 24.53 12.02 -1.81
CA VAL A 112 24.45 13.49 -1.66
C VAL A 112 24.88 13.89 -0.25
N LEU A 113 24.35 13.18 0.75
CA LEU A 113 24.66 13.42 2.15
C LEU A 113 26.15 13.24 2.44
N MET A 114 26.81 12.20 1.90
CA MET A 114 28.16 11.82 2.30
C MET A 114 29.29 12.37 1.41
N LYS A 115 28.99 12.86 0.20
CA LYS A 115 30.00 13.26 -0.79
C LYS A 115 30.72 14.58 -0.49
N LYS A 116 30.02 15.56 0.08
CA LYS A 116 30.57 16.90 0.37
C LYS A 116 31.14 16.98 1.78
N SER A 117 32.12 17.83 2.04
CA SER A 117 32.53 18.11 3.43
C SER A 117 31.45 18.91 4.17
N GLU A 118 31.47 18.94 5.51
CA GLU A 118 30.47 19.70 6.29
C GLU A 118 30.43 21.19 5.91
N ALA A 119 31.58 21.78 5.55
CA ALA A 119 31.69 23.17 5.14
C ALA A 119 31.13 23.44 3.73
N GLU A 120 31.02 22.41 2.88
CA GLU A 120 30.52 22.51 1.51
C GLU A 120 29.06 22.08 1.38
N PHE A 121 28.52 21.40 2.40
CA PHE A 121 27.13 20.95 2.43
C PHE A 121 26.21 22.14 2.70
N GLY A 122 25.47 22.55 1.67
CA GLY A 122 24.62 23.73 1.71
C GLY A 122 23.12 23.42 1.83
N GLU A 123 22.32 24.47 1.83
CA GLU A 123 20.85 24.37 1.84
C GLU A 123 20.30 23.64 0.61
N ASP A 124 20.93 23.80 -0.56
CA ASP A 124 20.53 23.11 -1.78
C ASP A 124 20.69 21.58 -1.66
N ASP A 125 21.79 21.12 -1.04
CA ASP A 125 22.05 19.70 -0.81
C ASP A 125 21.05 19.12 0.19
N LEU A 126 20.74 19.88 1.24
CA LEU A 126 19.72 19.53 2.21
C LEU A 126 18.35 19.37 1.56
N ALA A 127 17.95 20.33 0.72
CA ALA A 127 16.68 20.28 0.00
C ALA A 127 16.63 19.08 -0.97
N GLU A 128 17.74 18.76 -1.62
CA GLU A 128 17.87 17.58 -2.47
C GLU A 128 17.71 16.29 -1.65
N VAL A 129 18.41 16.15 -0.51
CA VAL A 129 18.27 14.99 0.39
C VAL A 129 16.82 14.85 0.85
N GLN A 130 16.18 15.93 1.30
CA GLN A 130 14.79 15.90 1.75
C GLN A 130 13.85 15.45 0.62
N LYS A 131 14.04 15.98 -0.60
CA LYS A 131 13.25 15.58 -1.77
C LYS A 131 13.42 14.10 -2.09
N LEU A 132 14.65 13.59 -2.04
CA LEU A 132 14.93 12.17 -2.27
C LEU A 132 14.25 11.31 -1.20
N LEU A 133 14.33 11.69 0.07
CA LEU A 133 13.69 10.95 1.17
C LEU A 133 12.16 10.90 1.04
N VAL A 134 11.53 12.03 0.71
CA VAL A 134 10.09 12.08 0.41
C VAL A 134 9.74 11.19 -0.78
N SER A 135 10.57 11.20 -1.82
CA SER A 135 10.37 10.36 -3.00
C SER A 135 10.52 8.87 -2.69
N ALA A 136 11.48 8.47 -1.86
CA ALA A 136 11.68 7.08 -1.44
C ALA A 136 10.53 6.56 -0.58
N ALA A 137 9.93 7.44 0.23
CA ALA A 137 8.80 7.08 1.08
C ALA A 137 7.46 6.97 0.33
N ARG A 138 7.40 7.26 -0.98
CA ARG A 138 6.15 7.25 -1.74
C ARG A 138 5.48 5.87 -1.79
N ASP A 139 6.29 4.81 -1.87
CA ASP A 139 5.78 3.43 -1.96
C ASP A 139 5.37 2.89 -0.58
N CYS A 140 5.64 3.63 0.48
CA CYS A 140 5.19 3.32 1.82
C CYS A 140 5.16 4.58 2.66
N VAL A 141 4.05 5.32 2.60
CA VAL A 141 3.91 6.55 3.38
C VAL A 141 3.89 6.15 4.85
N PRO A 142 4.86 6.61 5.67
CA PRO A 142 4.87 6.35 7.09
C PRO A 142 3.57 6.84 7.72
N LEU A 143 2.97 6.03 8.57
CA LEU A 143 1.76 6.41 9.33
C LEU A 143 2.10 7.58 10.25
N ASP A 144 1.90 8.81 9.78
CA ASP A 144 1.79 9.96 10.66
C ASP A 144 0.55 9.77 11.52
N ARG A 145 0.76 9.50 12.82
CA ARG A 145 -0.27 9.05 13.77
C ARG A 145 -1.35 10.09 14.10
N ASN A 146 -1.39 11.21 13.37
CA ASN A 146 -2.32 12.29 13.62
C ASN A 146 -3.00 12.69 12.30
N SER A 147 -4.30 12.41 12.20
CA SER A 147 -5.28 12.97 11.25
C SER A 147 -5.56 12.21 9.94
N PHE A 148 -6.85 11.85 9.79
CA PHE A 148 -7.62 11.59 8.56
C PHE A 148 -7.20 10.43 7.63
N VAL A 149 -5.91 10.20 7.39
CA VAL A 149 -5.40 9.13 6.50
C VAL A 149 -5.57 7.74 7.13
N GLU A 150 -5.52 7.61 8.46
CA GLU A 150 -5.79 6.34 9.16
C GLU A 150 -7.25 5.88 8.95
N PHE A 151 -8.21 6.81 8.95
CA PHE A 151 -9.62 6.53 8.66
C PHE A 151 -9.83 6.11 7.20
N GLN A 152 -9.08 6.68 6.25
CA GLN A 152 -9.11 6.27 4.83
C GLN A 152 -8.36 4.96 4.56
N SER A 153 -7.31 4.66 5.32
CA SER A 153 -6.56 3.40 5.22
C SER A 153 -7.36 2.21 5.74
N THR A 154 -8.35 2.46 6.62
CA THR A 154 -9.33 1.47 7.06
C THR A 154 -10.37 1.19 5.96
N THR A 155 -10.61 2.15 5.05
CA THR A 155 -11.48 1.99 3.87
C THR A 155 -10.71 1.51 2.65
N GLY A 156 -10.16 0.29 2.69
CA GLY A 156 -9.78 -0.47 1.48
C GLY A 156 -8.66 0.10 0.58
N VAL A 157 -7.99 1.18 0.98
CA VAL A 157 -6.82 1.73 0.26
C VAL A 157 -5.57 1.39 1.06
N GLU A 158 -4.85 0.34 0.68
CA GLU A 158 -3.55 0.04 1.28
C GLU A 158 -2.55 1.15 0.95
N VAL A 159 -2.10 1.88 1.96
CA VAL A 159 -1.24 3.07 1.84
C VAL A 159 0.24 2.73 1.53
N CYS A 160 0.59 1.45 1.64
CA CYS A 160 1.96 0.97 1.43
C CYS A 160 1.99 -0.11 0.36
N THR A 161 2.58 0.20 -0.79
CA THR A 161 2.82 -0.72 -1.91
C THR A 161 3.59 -1.96 -1.46
N PHE A 162 4.54 -1.84 -0.52
CA PHE A 162 5.25 -3.00 0.02
C PHE A 162 4.34 -3.99 0.74
N ARG A 163 3.26 -3.52 1.39
CA ARG A 163 2.26 -4.39 2.01
C ARG A 163 1.49 -5.18 0.96
N LEU A 164 1.09 -4.55 -0.14
CA LEU A 164 0.47 -5.21 -1.28
C LEU A 164 1.39 -6.27 -1.89
N ILE A 165 2.68 -5.96 -2.02
CA ILE A 165 3.68 -6.88 -2.56
C ILE A 165 3.86 -8.10 -1.64
N VAL A 166 4.02 -7.91 -0.33
CA VAL A 166 4.16 -9.03 0.62
C VAL A 166 2.90 -9.89 0.64
N LYS A 167 1.71 -9.28 0.71
CA LYS A 167 0.44 -10.02 0.64
C LYS A 167 0.29 -10.79 -0.66
N ASN A 168 0.77 -10.23 -1.78
CA ASN A 168 0.79 -10.96 -3.03
C ASN A 168 1.78 -12.15 -2.95
N ALA A 169 3.03 -11.92 -2.56
CA ALA A 169 4.06 -12.95 -2.52
C ALA A 169 3.67 -14.12 -1.61
N SER A 170 3.08 -13.84 -0.44
CA SER A 170 2.69 -14.85 0.55
C SER A 170 1.29 -15.44 0.32
N SER A 171 0.54 -15.01 -0.71
CA SER A 171 -0.88 -15.39 -0.90
C SER A 171 -1.14 -16.89 -1.12
N LEU A 172 -0.10 -17.68 -1.40
CA LEU A 172 -0.19 -19.14 -1.61
C LEU A 172 0.28 -19.94 -0.38
N LEU A 173 0.84 -19.26 0.62
CA LEU A 173 1.25 -19.81 1.90
C LEU A 173 0.07 -19.80 2.88
N ASP A 174 0.13 -20.68 3.86
CA ASP A 174 -0.89 -20.72 4.92
C ASP A 174 -0.70 -19.53 5.89
N GLU A 175 -1.76 -19.14 6.58
CA GLU A 175 -1.77 -17.97 7.48
C GLU A 175 -0.71 -18.06 8.59
N LYS A 176 -0.40 -19.29 9.04
CA LYS A 176 0.58 -19.56 10.10
C LYS A 176 1.92 -20.05 9.56
N ASP A 177 2.15 -19.94 8.25
CA ASP A 177 3.41 -20.33 7.64
C ASP A 177 4.53 -19.41 8.18
N PRO A 178 5.64 -19.96 8.70
CA PRO A 178 6.71 -19.16 9.28
C PRO A 178 7.35 -18.20 8.26
N ILE A 179 7.41 -18.57 6.98
CA ILE A 179 7.98 -17.72 5.92
C ILE A 179 7.08 -16.48 5.71
N LYS A 180 5.77 -16.68 5.71
CA LYS A 180 4.79 -15.58 5.62
C LYS A 180 4.93 -14.63 6.81
N LEU A 181 4.96 -15.18 8.03
CA LEU A 181 5.06 -14.39 9.26
C LEU A 181 6.39 -13.61 9.32
N GLU A 182 7.49 -14.22 8.88
CA GLU A 182 8.79 -13.55 8.83
C GLU A 182 8.79 -12.41 7.79
N ALA A 183 8.22 -12.61 6.61
CA ALA A 183 8.12 -11.56 5.59
C ALA A 183 7.25 -10.37 6.06
N GLU A 184 6.16 -10.64 6.79
CA GLU A 184 5.33 -9.61 7.40
C GLU A 184 6.07 -8.84 8.52
N ALA A 185 6.85 -9.54 9.34
CA ALA A 185 7.69 -8.89 10.36
C ALA A 185 8.75 -7.96 9.73
N LYS A 186 9.43 -8.42 8.66
CA LYS A 186 10.39 -7.60 7.90
C LYS A 186 9.75 -6.37 7.27
N LEU A 187 8.50 -6.48 6.80
CA LEU A 187 7.72 -5.33 6.32
C LEU A 187 7.45 -4.32 7.43
N ASP A 188 7.02 -4.78 8.61
CA ASP A 188 6.74 -3.87 9.72
C ASP A 188 8.02 -3.18 10.23
N ASP A 189 9.16 -3.87 10.23
CA ASP A 189 10.48 -3.28 10.52
C ASP A 189 10.87 -2.20 9.50
N LEU A 190 10.62 -2.44 8.21
CA LEU A 190 10.83 -1.44 7.16
C LEU A 190 9.95 -0.21 7.37
N ILE A 191 8.65 -0.40 7.66
CA ILE A 191 7.71 0.71 7.92
C ILE A 191 8.19 1.54 9.12
N ARG A 192 8.65 0.90 10.19
CA ARG A 192 9.21 1.60 11.36
C ARG A 192 10.48 2.37 10.99
N SER A 193 11.36 1.80 10.16
CA SER A 193 12.59 2.45 9.70
C SER A 193 12.29 3.71 8.88
N PHE A 194 11.37 3.64 7.91
CA PHE A 194 10.93 4.81 7.16
C PHE A 194 10.26 5.87 8.06
N SER A 195 9.46 5.44 9.04
CA SER A 195 8.83 6.37 10.00
C SER A 195 9.86 7.11 10.84
N SER A 196 10.86 6.39 11.34
CA SER A 196 11.99 6.95 12.10
C SER A 196 12.78 7.94 11.26
N LEU A 197 13.19 7.53 10.05
CA LEU A 197 13.93 8.36 9.10
C LEU A 197 13.18 9.66 8.76
N ASN A 198 11.88 9.56 8.46
CA ASN A 198 11.05 10.71 8.11
C ASN A 198 10.80 11.65 9.30
N GLY A 199 10.69 11.11 10.53
CA GLY A 199 10.64 11.91 11.75
C GLY A 199 11.91 12.73 11.95
N MET A 200 13.08 12.11 11.73
CA MET A 200 14.37 12.78 11.87
C MET A 200 14.58 13.92 10.87
N VAL A 201 14.01 13.82 9.68
CA VAL A 201 14.16 14.83 8.61
C VAL A 201 13.18 15.99 8.78
N ARG A 202 11.95 15.71 9.25
CA ARG A 202 10.91 16.74 9.45
C ARG A 202 11.14 17.61 10.69
N GLU A 203 11.61 17.03 11.79
CA GLU A 203 11.87 17.78 13.03
C GLU A 203 13.16 18.61 12.99
N ARG A 204 14.12 18.25 12.12
CA ARG A 204 15.48 18.81 12.14
C ARG A 204 15.97 19.38 10.80
N GLY A 205 15.09 20.07 10.05
CA GLY A 205 15.50 20.79 8.84
C GLY A 205 16.71 21.71 9.02
N ILE A 206 16.94 22.25 10.23
CA ILE A 206 18.06 23.15 10.56
C ILE A 206 19.26 22.41 11.22
N GLU A 207 19.06 21.17 11.68
CA GLU A 207 20.06 20.36 12.41
C GLU A 207 20.59 19.14 11.63
N LEU A 208 20.19 18.98 10.36
CA LEU A 208 20.68 17.87 9.53
C LEU A 208 22.20 17.97 9.31
N THR A 209 22.76 19.18 9.33
CA THR A 209 24.20 19.44 9.24
C THR A 209 24.95 18.94 10.49
N SER A 210 24.44 19.18 11.69
CA SER A 210 25.06 18.71 12.95
C SER A 210 24.81 17.23 13.23
N ASN A 211 23.72 16.66 12.72
CA ASN A 211 23.33 15.25 12.88
C ASN A 211 23.52 14.42 11.61
N ARG A 212 24.37 14.88 10.69
CA ARG A 212 24.56 14.26 9.38
C ARG A 212 24.89 12.77 9.46
N GLN A 213 25.80 12.39 10.37
CA GLN A 213 26.16 10.99 10.56
C GLN A 213 24.96 10.16 11.03
N ARG A 214 24.17 10.67 11.98
CA ARG A 214 22.98 9.97 12.49
C ARG A 214 21.92 9.76 11.40
N VAL A 215 21.76 10.72 10.50
CA VAL A 215 20.85 10.61 9.35
C VAL A 215 21.39 9.59 8.34
N ALA A 216 22.71 9.57 8.10
CA ALA A 216 23.38 8.58 7.26
C ALA A 216 23.22 7.16 7.82
N ASP A 217 23.36 6.99 9.14
CA ASP A 217 23.17 5.71 9.82
C ASP A 217 21.72 5.23 9.65
N ALA A 218 20.73 6.10 9.89
CA ALA A 218 19.32 5.78 9.73
C ALA A 218 18.91 5.47 8.27
N LEU A 219 19.53 6.17 7.31
CA LEU A 219 19.43 5.87 5.89
C LEU A 219 19.90 4.45 5.60
N ASN A 220 21.06 4.08 6.13
CA ASN A 220 21.64 2.76 5.94
C ASN A 220 20.80 1.66 6.61
N ASP A 221 20.26 1.91 7.80
CA ASP A 221 19.32 1.00 8.49
C ASP A 221 18.05 0.78 7.66
N THR A 222 17.53 1.82 7.01
CA THR A 222 16.36 1.74 6.14
C THR A 222 16.67 0.95 4.86
N ILE A 223 17.85 1.16 4.25
CA ILE A 223 18.33 0.38 3.10
C ILE A 223 18.51 -1.10 3.48
N SER A 224 19.08 -1.38 4.65
CA SER A 224 19.22 -2.74 5.18
C SER A 224 17.85 -3.41 5.36
N SER A 225 16.88 -2.67 5.90
CA SER A 225 15.50 -3.15 6.04
C SER A 225 14.82 -3.43 4.69
N LEU A 226 15.11 -2.65 3.63
CA LEU A 226 14.65 -2.95 2.27
C LEU A 226 15.25 -4.25 1.72
N ASN A 227 16.54 -4.48 1.98
CA ASN A 227 17.22 -5.72 1.58
C ASN A 227 16.62 -6.94 2.30
N ASN A 228 16.34 -6.80 3.60
CA ASN A 228 15.68 -7.85 4.37
C ASN A 228 14.28 -8.12 3.81
N LEU A 229 13.48 -7.08 3.55
CA LEU A 229 12.15 -7.22 2.94
C LEU A 229 12.22 -7.93 1.58
N GLU A 230 13.16 -7.53 0.70
CA GLU A 230 13.37 -8.20 -0.58
C GLU A 230 13.63 -9.68 -0.39
N GLN A 231 14.48 -10.06 0.56
CA GLN A 231 14.74 -11.46 0.87
C GLN A 231 13.47 -12.17 1.36
N GLY A 232 12.69 -11.56 2.26
CA GLY A 232 11.42 -12.14 2.71
C GLY A 232 10.41 -12.35 1.57
N ILE A 233 10.37 -11.44 0.60
CA ILE A 233 9.56 -11.60 -0.62
C ILE A 233 10.07 -12.78 -1.46
N LYS A 234 11.39 -12.87 -1.67
CA LYS A 234 12.01 -13.98 -2.40
C LYS A 234 11.76 -15.33 -1.72
N ASP A 235 11.86 -15.39 -0.40
CA ASP A 235 11.59 -16.58 0.40
C ASP A 235 10.13 -17.05 0.20
N CYS A 236 9.16 -16.12 0.23
CA CYS A 236 7.76 -16.43 -0.06
C CYS A 236 7.56 -17.00 -1.47
N LEU A 237 8.36 -16.53 -2.43
CA LEU A 237 8.32 -16.96 -3.83
C LEU A 237 9.18 -18.21 -4.11
N GLN A 238 10.03 -18.61 -3.16
CA GLN A 238 11.00 -19.70 -3.27
C GLN A 238 11.96 -19.49 -4.45
N ILE A 239 12.62 -18.32 -4.48
CA ILE A 239 13.59 -17.90 -5.51
C ILE A 239 14.88 -17.37 -4.91
#